data_AF-A0A8S9HJY2-F1
#
_entry.id   AF-A0A8S9HJY2-F1
#
_cell.length_a   1.000
_cell.length_b   1.000
_cell.length_c   1.000
_cell.angle_alpha   90.00
_cell.angle_beta   90.00
_cell.angle_gamma   90.00
#
_symmetry.space_group_name_H-M   'P 1'
#
loop_
_entity.id
_entity.type
_entity.pdbx_description
1 polymer ?
#
loop_
_entity_poly.entity_id
_entity_poly.type
_entity_poly.pdbx_seq_one_letter_code
_entity_poly.pdbx_strand_id
1 'polypeptide(L)'
;MEDHVVASRNDKEIESIGSEIKRLSKELEATKREGKKDAEKIEALTEDWKIIHQENEALMTQTVAHKARITALEVERDQDIRRASRVARRDIANRYREILESLKDKWTSKKKGVSAEIQLHEVIANIDLLNAELACLRDMEGYCEDLVASATVSDWSISELDLPQVSNDSVDQVGGSSVPDDSASS
;
A
#
# COMPACT_ATOMS: atom_id res chain seq x y z
N MET A 1 -43.47 87.32 92.89
CA MET A 1 -43.49 85.85 93.04
C MET A 1 -43.23 85.16 91.69
N GLU A 2 -43.42 85.86 90.57
CA GLU A 2 -43.12 85.42 89.19
C GLU A 2 -41.65 85.03 88.92
N ASP A 3 -40.66 85.77 89.40
CA ASP A 3 -39.23 85.50 89.08
C ASP A 3 -38.75 84.12 89.54
N HIS A 4 -39.29 83.63 90.67
CA HIS A 4 -38.91 82.33 91.23
C HIS A 4 -39.53 81.17 90.42
N VAL A 5 -40.71 81.40 89.81
CA VAL A 5 -41.40 80.42 88.95
C VAL A 5 -40.72 80.32 87.58
N VAL A 6 -40.26 81.46 87.04
CA VAL A 6 -39.49 81.49 85.79
C VAL A 6 -38.12 80.82 85.97
N ALA A 7 -37.42 81.08 87.08
CA ALA A 7 -36.16 80.41 87.39
C ALA A 7 -36.31 78.88 87.48
N SER A 8 -37.32 78.38 88.20
CA SER A 8 -37.56 76.93 88.32
C SER A 8 -37.93 76.24 86.98
N ARG A 9 -38.60 76.97 86.07
CA ARG A 9 -38.89 76.47 84.72
C ARG A 9 -37.62 76.37 83.87
N ASN A 10 -36.75 77.38 83.95
CA ASN A 10 -35.48 77.39 83.24
C ASN A 10 -34.53 76.28 83.73
N ASP A 11 -34.49 76.01 85.05
CA ASP A 11 -33.66 74.94 85.61
C ASP A 11 -34.07 73.55 85.10
N LYS A 12 -35.39 73.28 84.97
CA LYS A 12 -35.90 72.03 84.41
C LYS A 12 -35.60 71.87 82.92
N GLU A 13 -35.65 72.95 82.16
CA GLU A 13 -35.26 72.95 80.75
C GLU A 13 -33.75 72.69 80.60
N ILE A 14 -32.91 73.29 81.45
CA ILE A 14 -31.46 73.05 81.45
C ILE A 14 -31.15 71.58 81.79
N GLU A 15 -31.83 70.99 82.77
CA GLU A 15 -31.65 69.57 83.14
C GLU A 15 -32.10 68.62 82.01
N SER A 16 -33.22 68.94 81.34
CA SER A 16 -33.71 68.19 80.18
C SER A 16 -32.74 68.25 79.00
N ILE A 17 -32.24 69.45 78.67
CA ILE A 17 -31.24 69.66 77.62
C ILE A 17 -29.95 68.91 77.96
N GLY A 18 -29.47 68.98 79.20
CA GLY A 18 -28.29 68.25 79.65
C GLY A 18 -28.44 66.73 79.51
N SER A 19 -29.61 66.20 79.84
CA SER A 19 -29.94 64.77 79.67
C SER A 19 -29.96 64.35 78.20
N GLU A 20 -30.51 65.21 77.32
CA GLU A 20 -30.56 64.95 75.88
C GLU A 20 -29.17 65.02 75.23
N ILE A 21 -28.34 66.01 75.60
CA ILE A 21 -26.94 66.09 75.16
C ILE A 21 -26.17 64.82 75.55
N LYS A 22 -26.39 64.30 76.76
CA LYS A 22 -25.75 63.07 77.24
C LYS A 22 -26.22 61.84 76.46
N ARG A 23 -27.51 61.78 76.11
CA ARG A 23 -28.08 60.72 75.27
C ARG A 23 -27.47 60.75 73.87
N LEU A 24 -27.51 61.92 73.22
CA LEU A 24 -26.95 62.14 71.87
C LEU A 24 -25.46 61.87 71.81
N SER A 25 -24.69 62.23 72.85
CA SER A 25 -23.25 61.94 72.91
C SER A 25 -22.96 60.44 72.93
N LYS A 26 -23.76 59.65 73.66
CA LYS A 26 -23.63 58.18 73.66
C LYS A 26 -23.99 57.57 72.31
N GLU A 27 -25.03 58.08 71.67
CA GLU A 27 -25.49 57.65 70.35
C GLU A 27 -24.44 57.96 69.27
N LEU A 28 -23.81 59.14 69.33
CA LEU A 28 -22.69 59.51 68.46
C LEU A 28 -21.48 58.56 68.63
N GLU A 29 -21.13 58.21 69.87
CA GLU A 29 -20.04 57.26 70.11
C GLU A 29 -20.38 55.83 69.67
N ALA A 30 -21.65 55.43 69.71
CA ALA A 30 -22.08 54.14 69.19
C ALA A 30 -21.97 54.09 67.65
N THR A 31 -22.54 55.10 66.97
CA THR A 31 -22.50 55.22 65.50
C THR A 31 -21.07 55.34 64.98
N LYS A 32 -20.18 56.03 65.69
CA LYS A 32 -18.75 56.11 65.35
C LYS A 32 -18.06 54.75 65.40
N ARG A 33 -18.37 53.92 66.40
CA ARG A 33 -17.81 52.55 66.48
C ARG A 33 -18.35 51.64 65.40
N GLU A 34 -19.64 51.75 65.09
CA GLU A 34 -20.29 50.98 64.02
C GLU A 34 -19.72 51.37 62.65
N GLY A 35 -19.65 52.66 62.35
CA GLY A 35 -19.03 53.15 61.11
C GLY A 35 -17.57 52.71 60.93
N LYS A 36 -16.81 52.56 62.02
CA LYS A 36 -15.46 51.99 61.96
C LYS A 36 -15.48 50.51 61.56
N LYS A 37 -16.38 49.70 62.14
CA LYS A 37 -16.52 48.27 61.79
C LYS A 37 -16.98 48.10 60.34
N ASP A 38 -17.89 48.95 59.88
CA ASP A 38 -18.37 48.91 58.50
C ASP A 38 -17.26 49.29 57.52
N ALA A 39 -16.43 50.28 57.84
CA ALA A 39 -15.27 50.64 57.04
C ALA A 39 -14.27 49.48 56.92
N GLU A 40 -13.94 48.82 58.04
CA GLU A 40 -13.06 47.63 58.05
C GLU A 40 -13.65 46.49 57.20
N LYS A 41 -14.98 46.28 57.25
CA LYS A 41 -15.66 45.25 56.44
C LYS A 41 -15.66 45.58 54.95
N ILE A 42 -15.83 46.85 54.59
CA ILE A 42 -15.77 47.32 53.20
C ILE A 42 -14.36 47.14 52.64
N GLU A 43 -13.33 47.44 53.43
CA GLU A 43 -11.93 47.24 53.02
C GLU A 43 -11.63 45.77 52.72
N ALA A 44 -12.00 44.86 53.63
CA ALA A 44 -11.82 43.41 53.43
C ALA A 44 -12.54 42.90 52.17
N LEU A 45 -13.80 43.30 51.96
CA LEU A 45 -14.55 42.94 50.75
C LEU A 45 -13.93 43.49 49.46
N THR A 46 -13.30 44.66 49.53
CA THR A 46 -12.61 45.27 48.39
C THR A 46 -11.34 44.50 48.03
N GLU A 47 -10.62 43.99 49.01
CA GLU A 47 -9.45 43.13 48.79
C GLU A 47 -9.85 41.78 48.19
N ASP A 48 -10.87 41.12 48.75
CA ASP A 48 -11.40 39.86 48.22
C ASP A 48 -11.86 40.01 46.76
N TRP A 49 -12.55 41.11 46.44
CA TRP A 49 -12.98 41.41 45.09
C TRP A 49 -11.79 41.54 44.11
N LYS A 50 -10.70 42.18 44.52
CA LYS A 50 -9.49 42.32 43.69
C LYS A 50 -8.85 40.95 43.40
N ILE A 51 -8.78 40.07 44.41
CA ILE A 51 -8.23 38.72 44.25
C ILE A 51 -9.08 37.93 43.26
N ILE A 52 -10.40 37.88 43.47
CA ILE A 52 -11.33 37.16 42.58
C ILE A 52 -11.28 37.71 41.15
N HIS A 53 -11.14 39.02 40.98
CA HIS A 53 -10.99 39.63 39.66
C HIS A 53 -9.74 39.12 38.93
N GLN A 54 -8.59 39.12 39.61
CA GLN A 54 -7.33 38.65 39.04
C GLN A 54 -7.37 37.14 38.72
N GLU A 55 -7.97 36.33 39.59
CA GLU A 55 -8.16 34.90 39.34
C GLU A 55 -9.05 34.66 38.11
N ASN A 56 -10.14 35.42 37.97
CA ASN A 56 -11.00 35.35 36.78
C ASN A 56 -10.26 35.72 35.50
N GLU A 57 -9.43 36.77 35.53
CA GLU A 57 -8.58 37.13 34.38
C GLU A 57 -7.58 36.02 34.02
N ALA A 58 -6.95 35.42 35.02
CA ALA A 58 -6.04 34.29 34.83
C ALA A 58 -6.76 33.06 34.24
N LEU A 59 -7.96 32.74 34.74
CA LEU A 59 -8.79 31.64 34.22
C LEU A 59 -9.26 31.89 32.79
N MET A 60 -9.62 33.12 32.44
CA MET A 60 -9.95 33.47 31.06
C MET A 60 -8.74 33.24 30.14
N THR A 61 -7.56 33.68 30.55
CA THR A 61 -6.32 33.48 29.79
C THR A 61 -6.02 31.99 29.60
N GLN A 62 -6.15 31.20 30.68
CA GLN A 62 -5.95 29.75 30.63
C GLN A 62 -6.96 29.06 29.72
N THR A 63 -8.23 29.49 29.74
CA THR A 63 -9.29 28.95 28.89
C THR A 63 -8.98 29.20 27.41
N VAL A 64 -8.51 30.41 27.06
CA VAL A 64 -8.10 30.73 25.69
C VAL A 64 -6.90 29.86 25.27
N ALA A 65 -5.91 29.69 26.15
CA ALA A 65 -4.76 28.83 25.87
C ALA A 65 -5.16 27.36 25.67
N HIS A 66 -6.05 26.82 26.51
CA HIS A 66 -6.55 25.44 26.35
C HIS A 66 -7.37 25.26 25.08
N LYS A 67 -8.22 26.24 24.72
CA LYS A 67 -8.94 26.22 23.44
C LYS A 67 -7.97 26.16 22.26
N ALA A 68 -6.92 26.98 22.28
CA ALA A 68 -5.88 26.95 21.23
C ALA A 68 -5.16 25.60 21.16
N ARG A 69 -4.86 24.97 22.31
CA ARG A 69 -4.25 23.63 22.37
C ARG A 69 -5.17 22.56 21.79
N ILE A 70 -6.46 22.60 22.12
CA ILE A 70 -7.46 21.65 21.56
C ILE A 70 -7.49 21.78 20.04
N THR A 71 -7.61 23.00 19.50
CA THR A 71 -7.63 23.21 18.05
C THR A 71 -6.34 22.73 17.36
N ALA A 72 -5.17 22.95 17.98
CA ALA A 72 -3.91 22.46 17.44
C ALA A 72 -3.86 20.92 17.36
N LEU A 73 -4.30 20.23 18.42
CA LEU A 73 -4.36 18.77 18.46
C LEU A 73 -5.36 18.19 17.45
N GLU A 74 -6.50 18.85 17.24
CA GLU A 74 -7.47 18.43 16.21
C GLU A 74 -6.87 18.49 14.80
N VAL A 75 -6.11 19.55 14.49
CA VAL A 75 -5.42 19.69 13.20
C VAL A 75 -4.34 18.62 12.99
N GLU A 76 -3.56 18.32 14.03
CA GLU A 76 -2.53 17.27 14.00
C GLU A 76 -3.14 15.88 13.77
N ARG A 77 -4.18 15.53 14.54
CA ARG A 77 -4.92 14.27 14.36
C ARG A 77 -5.43 14.13 12.93
N ASP A 78 -6.03 15.17 12.39
CA ASP A 78 -6.55 15.16 11.02
C ASP A 78 -5.43 15.00 9.98
N GLN A 79 -4.26 15.59 10.24
CA GLN A 79 -3.08 15.42 9.42
C GLN A 79 -2.57 13.97 9.45
N ASP A 80 -2.54 13.35 10.62
CA ASP A 80 -2.12 11.96 10.80
C ASP A 80 -3.07 10.97 10.13
N ILE A 81 -4.38 11.19 10.23
CA ILE A 81 -5.39 10.40 9.50
C ILE A 81 -5.13 10.49 7.99
N ARG A 82 -4.87 11.69 7.46
CA ARG A 82 -4.54 11.87 6.04
C ARG A 82 -3.23 11.16 5.66
N ARG A 83 -2.19 11.23 6.50
CA ARG A 83 -0.91 10.53 6.27
C ARG A 83 -1.10 9.02 6.25
N ALA A 84 -1.77 8.46 7.25
CA ALA A 84 -2.07 7.03 7.36
C ALA A 84 -2.88 6.53 6.17
N SER A 85 -3.92 7.27 5.76
CA SER A 85 -4.74 6.92 4.59
C SER A 85 -3.92 6.84 3.30
N ARG A 86 -3.00 7.79 3.08
CA ARG A 86 -2.10 7.76 1.91
C ARG A 86 -1.14 6.57 1.94
N VAL A 87 -0.65 6.18 3.11
CA VAL A 87 0.21 5.00 3.27
C VAL A 87 -0.57 3.74 2.94
N ALA A 88 -1.77 3.56 3.51
CA ALA A 88 -2.61 2.40 3.25
C ALA A 88 -2.97 2.26 1.75
N ARG A 89 -3.30 3.36 1.07
CA ARG A 89 -3.55 3.35 -0.38
C ARG A 89 -2.32 2.94 -1.19
N ARG A 90 -1.13 3.38 -0.79
CA ARG A 90 0.14 2.97 -1.42
C ARG A 90 0.43 1.48 -1.20
N ASP A 91 0.20 0.96 0.00
CA ASP A 91 0.37 -0.47 0.30
C ASP A 91 -0.51 -1.33 -0.61
N ILE A 92 -1.80 -1.00 -0.71
CA ILE A 92 -2.74 -1.72 -1.58
C ILE A 92 -2.28 -1.66 -3.04
N ALA A 93 -1.89 -0.49 -3.54
CA ALA A 93 -1.41 -0.34 -4.92
C ALA A 93 -0.15 -1.18 -5.20
N ASN A 94 0.76 -1.28 -4.22
CA ASN A 94 1.96 -2.10 -4.33
C ASN A 94 1.62 -3.60 -4.37
N ARG A 95 0.70 -4.08 -3.51
CA ARG A 95 0.23 -5.48 -3.56
C ARG A 95 -0.37 -5.85 -4.91
N TYR A 96 -1.20 -4.97 -5.48
CA TYR A 96 -1.74 -5.20 -6.82
C TYR A 96 -0.66 -5.21 -7.90
N ARG A 97 0.34 -4.34 -7.80
CA ARG A 97 1.50 -4.34 -8.71
C ARG A 97 2.26 -5.67 -8.66
N GLU A 98 2.53 -6.18 -7.45
CA GLU A 98 3.21 -7.47 -7.26
C GLU A 98 2.43 -8.64 -7.85
N ILE A 99 1.11 -8.67 -7.63
CA ILE A 99 0.23 -9.69 -8.23
C ILE A 99 0.31 -9.63 -9.76
N LEU A 100 0.21 -8.44 -10.35
CA LEU A 100 0.26 -8.26 -11.79
C LEU A 100 1.62 -8.68 -12.38
N GLU A 101 2.73 -8.35 -11.71
CA GLU A 101 4.05 -8.78 -12.17
C GLU A 101 4.19 -10.31 -12.10
N SER A 102 3.74 -10.94 -11.00
CA SER A 102 3.76 -12.39 -10.86
C SER A 102 2.91 -13.10 -11.93
N LEU A 103 1.78 -12.49 -12.32
CA LEU A 103 0.90 -13.03 -13.34
C LEU A 103 1.56 -12.94 -14.72
N LYS A 104 2.24 -11.84 -15.02
CA LYS A 104 3.01 -11.65 -16.24
C LYS A 104 4.15 -12.66 -16.34
N ASP A 105 4.87 -12.93 -15.26
CA ASP A 105 5.92 -13.95 -15.22
C ASP A 105 5.37 -15.37 -15.46
N LYS A 106 4.25 -15.71 -14.83
CA LYS A 106 3.57 -17.00 -15.08
C LYS A 106 3.10 -17.12 -16.52
N TRP A 107 2.56 -16.06 -17.10
CA TRP A 107 2.12 -16.04 -18.49
C TRP A 107 3.28 -16.30 -19.46
N THR A 108 4.41 -15.62 -19.27
CA THR A 108 5.60 -15.83 -20.13
C THR A 108 6.15 -17.25 -19.99
N SER A 109 6.16 -17.81 -18.78
CA SER A 109 6.57 -19.19 -18.52
C SER A 109 5.63 -20.20 -19.20
N LYS A 110 4.30 -19.99 -19.12
CA LYS A 110 3.32 -20.84 -19.80
C LYS A 110 3.49 -20.79 -21.31
N LYS A 111 3.75 -19.62 -21.89
CA LYS A 111 4.01 -19.47 -23.33
C LYS A 111 5.21 -20.30 -23.79
N LYS A 112 6.31 -20.29 -23.02
CA LYS A 112 7.48 -21.14 -23.28
C LYS A 112 7.13 -22.63 -23.19
N GLY A 113 6.37 -23.02 -22.17
CA GLY A 113 5.90 -24.40 -22.01
C GLY A 113 5.07 -24.90 -23.20
N VAL A 114 4.13 -24.09 -23.70
CA VAL A 114 3.33 -24.43 -24.89
C VAL A 114 4.22 -24.58 -26.13
N SER A 115 5.23 -23.72 -26.31
CA SER A 115 6.18 -23.86 -27.42
C SER A 115 6.95 -25.18 -27.36
N ALA A 116 7.40 -25.58 -26.16
CA ALA A 116 8.10 -26.85 -25.97
C ALA A 116 7.17 -28.06 -26.19
N GLU A 117 5.91 -27.96 -25.78
CA GLU A 117 4.89 -28.99 -26.00
C GLU A 117 4.60 -29.20 -27.49
N ILE A 118 4.54 -28.12 -28.28
CA ILE A 118 4.41 -28.20 -29.75
C ILE A 118 5.61 -28.93 -30.36
N GLN A 119 6.83 -28.54 -29.98
CA GLN A 119 8.05 -29.20 -30.48
C GLN A 119 8.10 -30.69 -30.11
N LEU A 120 7.62 -31.05 -28.91
CA LEU A 120 7.53 -32.44 -28.50
C LEU A 120 6.54 -33.23 -29.36
N HIS A 121 5.35 -32.68 -29.63
CA HIS A 121 4.37 -33.35 -30.50
C HIS A 121 4.89 -33.56 -31.92
N GLU A 122 5.66 -32.60 -32.46
CA GLU A 122 6.33 -32.75 -33.76
C GLU A 122 7.33 -33.92 -33.75
N VAL A 123 8.18 -34.00 -32.71
CA VAL A 123 9.13 -35.12 -32.57
C VAL A 123 8.42 -36.46 -32.43
N ILE A 124 7.32 -36.53 -31.66
CA ILE A 124 6.52 -37.75 -31.52
C ILE A 124 5.96 -38.18 -32.89
N ALA A 125 5.36 -37.25 -33.64
CA ALA A 125 4.82 -37.55 -34.96
C ALA A 125 5.90 -38.04 -35.95
N ASN A 126 7.11 -37.44 -35.90
CA ASN A 126 8.24 -37.88 -36.73
C ASN A 126 8.72 -39.29 -36.35
N ILE A 127 8.75 -39.62 -35.05
CA ILE A 127 9.09 -40.98 -34.58
C ILE A 127 8.05 -41.99 -35.08
N ASP A 128 6.76 -41.68 -34.97
CA ASP A 128 5.68 -42.56 -35.43
C ASP A 128 5.75 -42.80 -36.94
N LEU A 129 6.06 -41.76 -37.73
CA LEU A 129 6.27 -41.87 -39.17
C LEU A 129 7.46 -42.79 -39.50
N LEU A 130 8.62 -42.57 -38.85
CA LEU A 130 9.80 -43.41 -39.06
C LEU A 130 9.56 -44.86 -38.66
N ASN A 131 8.80 -45.10 -37.59
CA ASN A 131 8.42 -46.46 -37.18
C ASN A 131 7.54 -47.15 -38.24
N ALA A 132 6.61 -46.44 -38.86
CA ALA A 132 5.79 -46.96 -39.94
C ALA A 132 6.62 -47.27 -41.20
N GLU A 133 7.57 -46.40 -41.56
CA GLU A 133 8.49 -46.63 -42.67
C GLU A 133 9.40 -47.83 -42.42
N LEU A 134 9.96 -47.97 -41.21
CA LEU A 134 10.76 -49.13 -40.80
C LEU A 134 9.96 -50.44 -40.83
N ALA A 135 8.65 -50.40 -40.55
CA ALA A 135 7.79 -51.58 -40.69
C ALA A 135 7.62 -51.95 -42.18
N CYS A 136 7.32 -50.97 -43.04
CA CYS A 136 7.16 -51.18 -44.47
C CYS A 136 8.43 -51.71 -45.15
N LEU A 137 9.60 -51.16 -44.79
CA LEU A 137 10.89 -51.63 -45.32
C LEU A 137 11.19 -53.07 -44.92
N ARG A 138 10.83 -53.47 -43.70
CA ARG A 138 11.02 -54.85 -43.20
C ARG A 138 10.10 -55.84 -43.92
N ASP A 139 8.87 -55.45 -44.20
CA ASP A 139 7.97 -56.26 -45.02
C ASP A 139 8.56 -56.46 -46.43
N MET A 140 9.06 -55.39 -47.05
CA MET A 140 9.73 -55.44 -48.36
C MET A 140 11.01 -56.29 -48.36
N GLU A 141 11.80 -56.20 -47.29
CA GLU A 141 12.99 -57.05 -47.08
C GLU A 141 12.61 -58.53 -47.08
N GLY A 142 11.56 -58.93 -46.34
CA GLY A 142 11.06 -60.30 -46.33
C GLY A 142 10.61 -60.79 -47.72
N TYR A 143 9.91 -59.94 -48.49
CA TYR A 143 9.57 -60.28 -49.88
C TYR A 143 10.79 -60.50 -50.76
N CYS A 144 11.83 -59.68 -50.62
CA CYS A 144 13.09 -59.86 -51.35
C CYS A 144 13.81 -61.14 -50.92
N GLU A 145 13.85 -61.47 -49.63
CA GLU A 145 14.42 -62.72 -49.11
C GLU A 145 13.70 -63.95 -49.70
N ASP A 146 12.36 -63.95 -49.74
CA ASP A 146 11.56 -65.01 -50.35
C ASP A 146 11.82 -65.17 -51.86
N LEU A 147 11.95 -64.05 -52.58
CA LEU A 147 12.31 -64.04 -54.00
C LEU A 147 13.70 -64.62 -54.23
N VAL A 148 14.68 -64.23 -53.41
CA VAL A 148 16.06 -64.76 -53.49
C VAL A 148 16.07 -66.25 -53.18
N ALA A 149 15.39 -66.70 -52.12
CA ALA A 149 15.27 -68.12 -51.78
C ALA A 149 14.66 -68.93 -52.94
N SER A 150 13.62 -68.41 -53.59
CA SER A 150 12.99 -69.02 -54.76
C SER A 150 13.92 -69.06 -55.98
N ALA A 151 14.73 -68.01 -56.19
CA ALA A 151 15.72 -67.96 -57.27
C ALA A 151 16.86 -68.96 -57.05
N THR A 152 17.30 -69.19 -55.80
CA THR A 152 18.29 -70.23 -55.46
C THR A 152 17.79 -71.67 -55.61
N VAL A 153 16.47 -71.90 -55.69
CA VAL A 153 15.88 -73.22 -56.00
C VAL A 153 15.71 -73.42 -57.51
N SER A 154 15.81 -72.36 -58.30
CA SER A 154 15.97 -72.50 -59.75
C SER A 154 17.43 -72.82 -60.04
N ASP A 155 17.77 -74.10 -60.09
CA ASP A 155 18.98 -74.58 -60.77
C ASP A 155 18.84 -74.20 -62.26
N TRP A 156 19.19 -72.95 -62.59
CA TRP A 156 19.60 -72.61 -63.94
C TRP A 156 20.91 -73.36 -64.17
N SER A 157 20.80 -74.63 -64.53
CA SER A 157 21.89 -75.33 -65.17
C SER A 157 22.26 -74.52 -66.42
N ILE A 158 23.37 -73.80 -66.34
CA ILE A 158 24.00 -73.02 -67.42
C ILE A 158 24.49 -73.94 -68.57
N SER A 159 24.01 -75.18 -68.63
CA SER A 159 24.34 -76.19 -69.64
C SER A 159 23.59 -76.00 -70.97
N GLU A 160 22.61 -75.08 -71.04
CA GLU A 160 21.71 -74.94 -72.20
C GLU A 160 21.58 -73.49 -72.71
N LEU A 161 22.60 -72.66 -72.48
CA LEU A 161 22.75 -71.40 -73.21
C LEU A 161 23.84 -71.60 -74.27
N ASP A 162 23.44 -71.86 -75.52
CA ASP A 162 24.34 -71.78 -76.68
C ASP A 162 24.80 -70.33 -76.84
N LEU A 163 25.86 -69.96 -76.12
CA LEU A 163 26.53 -68.70 -76.31
C LEU A 163 27.29 -68.76 -77.64
N PRO A 164 27.02 -67.85 -78.60
CA PRO A 164 27.80 -67.77 -79.81
C PRO A 164 29.25 -67.42 -79.48
N GLN A 165 30.15 -68.27 -79.96
CA GLN A 165 31.59 -68.15 -79.79
C GLN A 165 32.08 -66.87 -80.49
N VAL A 166 32.41 -65.85 -79.71
CA VAL A 166 32.99 -64.59 -80.22
C VAL A 166 34.43 -64.88 -80.69
N SER A 167 34.62 -64.87 -82.00
CA SER A 167 35.93 -64.92 -82.67
C SER A 167 36.56 -63.53 -82.64
N ASN A 168 37.72 -63.43 -81.99
CA ASN A 168 38.61 -62.28 -82.07
C ASN A 168 39.18 -62.16 -83.50
N ASP A 169 38.83 -61.10 -84.23
CA ASP A 169 39.75 -60.56 -85.22
C ASP A 169 39.56 -59.06 -85.52
N SER A 170 40.71 -58.44 -85.79
CA SER A 170 40.97 -57.18 -86.49
C SER A 170 40.76 -55.83 -85.79
N VAL A 171 41.92 -55.30 -85.41
CA VAL A 171 42.30 -53.89 -85.18
C VAL A 171 42.12 -53.04 -86.45
N ASP A 172 41.60 -51.80 -86.35
CA ASP A 172 42.41 -50.58 -86.52
C ASP A 172 41.67 -49.26 -86.19
N GLN A 173 42.44 -48.46 -85.48
CA GLN A 173 42.43 -47.03 -85.12
C GLN A 173 41.40 -46.06 -85.72
N VAL A 174 41.00 -45.07 -84.90
CA VAL A 174 41.42 -43.65 -85.02
C VAL A 174 40.45 -42.77 -84.21
N GLY A 175 41.00 -41.79 -83.49
CA GLY A 175 40.30 -40.54 -83.19
C GLY A 175 40.03 -40.29 -81.72
N GLY A 176 41.04 -39.79 -81.01
CA GLY A 176 40.94 -39.43 -79.60
C GLY A 176 40.12 -38.17 -79.32
N SER A 177 39.80 -37.97 -78.05
CA SER A 177 39.88 -36.65 -77.38
C SER A 177 39.85 -36.85 -75.87
N SER A 178 40.74 -36.12 -75.20
CA SER A 178 40.97 -36.10 -73.75
C SER A 178 39.88 -35.31 -72.98
N VAL A 179 39.43 -35.87 -71.84
CA VAL A 179 39.40 -35.36 -70.42
C VAL A 179 39.10 -33.86 -70.15
N PRO A 180 38.67 -33.46 -68.91
CA PRO A 180 37.38 -33.52 -68.20
C PRO A 180 36.81 -32.09 -67.95
N ASP A 181 35.74 -31.90 -67.16
CA ASP A 181 35.78 -31.11 -65.89
C ASP A 181 34.41 -30.82 -65.26
N ASP A 182 34.49 -30.63 -63.95
CA ASP A 182 33.51 -30.31 -62.92
C ASP A 182 32.74 -28.99 -63.08
N SER A 183 31.59 -28.89 -62.39
CA SER A 183 31.13 -27.74 -61.55
C SER A 183 29.65 -27.97 -61.16
N ALA A 184 29.30 -28.23 -59.89
CA ALA A 184 29.16 -27.27 -58.79
C ALA A 184 28.23 -26.09 -59.13
N SER A 185 27.01 -26.11 -58.57
CA SER A 185 26.17 -24.92 -58.41
C SER A 185 25.80 -24.76 -56.95
N SER A 186 26.07 -23.55 -56.45
CA SER A 186 25.55 -22.99 -55.19
C SER A 186 24.04 -22.78 -55.23
#